data_AF-A0A356H361-F1
#
_entry.id   AF-A0A356H361-F1
#
_cell.length_a   1.000
_cell.length_b   1.000
_cell.length_c   1.000
_cell.angle_alpha   90.00
_cell.angle_beta   90.00
_cell.angle_gamma   90.00
#
_symmetry.space_group_name_H-M   'P 1'
#
loop_
_entity.id
_entity.type
_entity.pdbx_description
1 polymer ?
#
loop_
_entity_poly.entity_id
_entity_poly.type
_entity_poly.pdbx_seq_one_letter_code
_entity_poly.pdbx_strand_id
1 'polypeptide(L)'
;MKKIVYATLFLFMMGNTFAQENHEKFKNKFDDVVEEDESGNLTLRFFNALTGDPVSGATVTIETENRFTTDKEGKIRFPAPEEDGFLQVHFECPKYITSDLNVEVIAGTFFFNRISISPVLDLKDVRIILDWDQNPVDLDAHFMKENSYHISYHHTRILADGKGELDRDDMDGYGPETITIHDIDDLATYDFFVHDFTNRANKNANDLSDSKATVKVYAEGKLLYVFQIPQGEPGTKWSVFRISEGQFIETNQIF
;
A
#
# COMPACT_ATOMS: atom_id res chain seq x y z
N MET A 1 -29.10 -25.15 -39.84
CA MET A 1 -28.07 -24.20 -39.38
C MET A 1 -28.71 -23.09 -38.56
N LYS A 2 -28.61 -23.14 -37.23
CA LYS A 2 -28.68 -21.97 -36.33
C LYS A 2 -27.81 -22.27 -35.11
N LYS A 3 -26.73 -21.52 -34.96
CA LYS A 3 -25.85 -21.53 -33.77
C LYS A 3 -26.62 -20.87 -32.62
N ILE A 4 -26.66 -21.52 -31.46
CA ILE A 4 -27.01 -20.86 -30.20
C ILE A 4 -25.70 -20.71 -29.43
N VAL A 5 -25.45 -19.47 -29.02
CA VAL A 5 -24.25 -18.97 -28.37
C VAL A 5 -24.23 -19.43 -26.91
N TYR A 6 -23.09 -19.97 -26.47
CA TYR A 6 -22.78 -20.20 -25.06
C TYR A 6 -22.58 -18.84 -24.38
N ALA A 7 -23.53 -18.43 -23.55
CA ALA A 7 -23.39 -17.29 -22.64
C ALA A 7 -23.68 -17.80 -21.22
N THR A 8 -22.77 -18.61 -20.68
CA THR A 8 -22.87 -19.07 -19.29
C THR A 8 -21.50 -19.52 -18.79
N LEU A 9 -20.63 -18.58 -18.39
CA LEU A 9 -19.58 -18.76 -17.36
C LEU A 9 -18.71 -17.48 -17.28
N PHE A 10 -19.17 -16.42 -16.65
CA PHE A 10 -18.25 -15.31 -16.29
C PHE A 10 -18.52 -14.67 -14.92
N LEU A 11 -19.56 -15.13 -14.19
CA LEU A 11 -19.93 -14.54 -12.90
C LEU A 11 -19.68 -15.44 -11.67
N PHE A 12 -19.18 -16.67 -11.86
CA PHE A 12 -18.98 -17.64 -10.76
C PHE A 12 -17.51 -17.88 -10.38
N MET A 13 -16.54 -17.35 -11.14
CA MET A 13 -15.11 -17.48 -10.80
C MET A 13 -14.57 -16.31 -9.97
N MET A 14 -15.11 -15.09 -10.10
CA MET A 14 -14.62 -13.92 -9.36
C MET A 14 -14.91 -13.99 -7.85
N GLY A 15 -16.07 -14.51 -7.44
CA GLY A 15 -16.40 -14.64 -6.00
C GLY A 15 -15.48 -15.61 -5.24
N ASN A 16 -14.90 -16.60 -5.92
CA ASN A 16 -13.94 -17.54 -5.31
C ASN A 16 -12.54 -16.93 -5.20
N THR A 17 -12.12 -16.08 -6.13
CA THR A 17 -10.76 -15.50 -6.11
C THR A 17 -10.59 -14.46 -5.02
N PHE A 18 -11.56 -13.56 -4.82
CA PHE A 18 -11.51 -12.54 -3.77
C PHE A 18 -11.57 -13.15 -2.36
N ALA A 19 -12.48 -14.11 -2.13
CA ALA A 19 -12.57 -14.81 -0.86
C ALA A 19 -11.29 -15.61 -0.55
N GLN A 20 -10.66 -16.18 -1.57
CA GLN A 20 -9.38 -16.89 -1.43
C GLN A 20 -8.23 -15.92 -1.09
N GLU A 21 -8.19 -14.74 -1.69
CA GLU A 21 -7.17 -13.73 -1.41
C GLU A 21 -7.25 -13.22 0.04
N ASN A 22 -8.44 -12.85 0.52
CA ASN A 22 -8.62 -12.44 1.92
C ASN A 22 -8.29 -13.56 2.90
N HIS A 23 -8.63 -14.80 2.56
CA HIS A 23 -8.25 -15.97 3.37
C HIS A 23 -6.73 -16.12 3.45
N GLU A 24 -5.99 -15.94 2.36
CA GLU A 24 -4.53 -15.96 2.37
C GLU A 24 -3.93 -14.78 3.17
N LYS A 25 -4.49 -13.57 3.07
CA LYS A 25 -4.04 -12.41 3.88
C LYS A 25 -4.24 -12.66 5.37
N PHE A 26 -5.42 -13.17 5.77
CA PHE A 26 -5.70 -13.54 7.17
C PHE A 26 -4.77 -14.66 7.66
N LYS A 27 -4.60 -15.72 6.86
CA LYS A 27 -3.67 -16.81 7.16
C LYS A 27 -2.24 -16.30 7.34
N ASN A 28 -1.77 -15.43 6.46
CA ASN A 28 -0.45 -14.82 6.57
C ASN A 28 -0.28 -14.07 7.90
N LYS A 29 -1.27 -13.28 8.31
CA LYS A 29 -1.24 -12.59 9.61
C LYS A 29 -1.21 -13.57 10.78
N PHE A 30 -2.00 -14.64 10.71
CA PHE A 30 -1.99 -15.69 11.73
C PHE A 30 -0.65 -16.41 11.81
N ASP A 31 -0.08 -16.78 10.67
CA ASP A 31 1.24 -17.43 10.58
C ASP A 31 2.35 -16.55 11.15
N ASP A 32 2.27 -15.23 10.94
CA ASP A 32 3.23 -14.26 11.47
C ASP A 32 3.14 -14.17 13.00
N VAL A 33 1.93 -14.16 13.57
CA VAL A 33 1.70 -14.15 15.02
C VAL A 33 2.20 -15.44 15.66
N VAL A 34 1.98 -16.59 15.03
CA VAL A 34 2.49 -17.89 15.52
C VAL A 34 4.01 -17.92 15.49
N GLU A 35 4.65 -17.42 14.42
CA GLU A 35 6.11 -17.32 14.34
C GLU A 35 6.69 -16.44 15.46
N GLU A 36 6.03 -15.32 15.75
CA GLU A 36 6.41 -14.40 16.82
C GLU A 36 6.31 -15.08 18.21
N ASP A 37 5.19 -15.77 18.49
CA ASP A 37 4.95 -16.44 19.79
C ASP A 37 5.85 -17.67 20.00
N GLU A 38 6.03 -18.50 18.97
CA GLU A 38 6.78 -19.77 19.11
C GLU A 38 8.30 -19.59 19.00
N SER A 39 8.77 -18.64 18.17
CA SER A 39 10.19 -18.48 17.85
C SER A 39 10.79 -17.15 18.28
N GLY A 40 9.98 -16.16 18.66
CA GLY A 40 10.44 -14.79 18.93
C GLY A 40 10.95 -14.05 17.69
N ASN A 41 10.64 -14.57 16.50
CA ASN A 41 11.04 -13.95 15.24
C ASN A 41 9.93 -13.02 14.74
N LEU A 42 10.32 -11.86 14.23
CA LEU A 42 9.43 -11.02 13.46
C LEU A 42 9.47 -11.37 11.97
N THR A 43 8.33 -11.18 11.30
CA THR A 43 8.18 -11.46 9.87
C THR A 43 7.90 -10.17 9.11
N LEU A 44 8.74 -9.84 8.11
CA LEU A 44 8.47 -8.79 7.12
C LEU A 44 8.07 -9.41 5.80
N ARG A 45 7.03 -8.86 5.16
CA ARG A 45 6.48 -9.36 3.89
C ARG A 45 6.50 -8.27 2.83
N PHE A 46 6.93 -8.63 1.62
CA PHE A 46 7.05 -7.72 0.48
C PHE A 46 6.16 -8.18 -0.67
N PHE A 47 5.36 -7.26 -1.21
CA PHE A 47 4.37 -7.53 -2.25
C PHE A 47 4.54 -6.59 -3.44
N ASN A 48 4.17 -7.04 -4.63
CA ASN A 48 4.09 -6.20 -5.81
C ASN A 48 2.90 -5.25 -5.65
N ALA A 49 3.14 -3.94 -5.67
CA ALA A 49 2.07 -2.95 -5.50
C ALA A 49 0.99 -3.01 -6.60
N LEU A 50 1.34 -3.48 -7.80
CA LEU A 50 0.39 -3.56 -8.92
C LEU A 50 -0.44 -4.85 -8.91
N THR A 51 0.14 -5.97 -8.49
CA THR A 51 -0.51 -7.28 -8.60
C THR A 51 -0.93 -7.90 -7.28
N GLY A 52 -0.41 -7.40 -6.15
CA GLY A 52 -0.58 -8.01 -4.83
C GLY A 52 0.24 -9.29 -4.63
N ASP A 53 0.98 -9.76 -5.63
CA ASP A 53 1.75 -11.00 -5.55
C ASP A 53 2.97 -10.85 -4.63
N PRO A 54 3.40 -11.90 -3.92
CA PRO A 54 4.62 -11.86 -3.12
C PRO A 54 5.88 -11.62 -3.98
N VAL A 55 6.80 -10.79 -3.50
CA VAL A 55 8.08 -10.53 -4.17
C VAL A 55 9.14 -11.50 -3.66
N SER A 56 9.36 -12.59 -4.42
CA SER A 56 10.35 -13.62 -4.08
C SER A 56 11.74 -13.30 -4.64
N GLY A 57 12.79 -13.66 -3.89
CA GLY A 57 14.19 -13.52 -4.31
C GLY A 57 14.75 -12.10 -4.22
N ALA A 58 14.08 -11.18 -3.52
CA ALA A 58 14.62 -9.87 -3.18
C ALA A 58 15.71 -10.02 -2.12
N THR A 59 16.76 -9.20 -2.23
CA THR A 59 17.71 -8.99 -1.14
C THR A 59 17.13 -7.94 -0.20
N VAL A 60 17.12 -8.24 1.10
CA VAL A 60 16.72 -7.29 2.14
C VAL A 60 17.85 -7.17 3.14
N THR A 61 18.32 -5.95 3.40
CA THR A 61 19.38 -5.68 4.38
C THR A 61 18.80 -4.84 5.51
N ILE A 62 19.02 -5.26 6.76
CA ILE A 62 18.54 -4.59 7.98
C ILE A 62 19.74 -4.03 8.75
N GLU A 63 19.68 -2.76 9.17
CA GLU A 63 20.72 -2.07 9.95
C GLU A 63 22.13 -2.22 9.35
N THR A 64 22.22 -2.23 8.02
CA THR A 64 23.46 -2.36 7.19
C THR A 64 24.19 -3.70 7.21
N GLU A 65 23.89 -4.63 8.12
CA GLU A 65 24.68 -5.86 8.29
C GLU A 65 23.88 -7.15 8.10
N ASN A 66 22.58 -7.15 8.40
CA ASN A 66 21.77 -8.36 8.38
C ASN A 66 21.09 -8.54 7.03
N ARG A 67 21.67 -9.41 6.19
CA ARG A 67 21.17 -9.66 4.83
C ARG A 67 20.33 -10.93 4.75
N PHE A 68 19.11 -10.77 4.22
CA PHE A 68 18.13 -11.82 4.01
C PHE A 68 17.74 -11.92 2.53
N THR A 69 17.08 -13.01 2.17
CA THR A 69 16.44 -13.18 0.86
C THR A 69 14.99 -13.56 1.04
N THR A 70 14.08 -12.86 0.36
CA THR A 70 12.65 -13.16 0.47
C THR A 70 12.34 -14.54 -0.10
N ASP A 71 11.54 -15.32 0.63
CA ASP A 71 11.10 -16.65 0.19
C ASP A 71 10.00 -16.59 -0.88
N LYS A 72 9.33 -17.71 -1.17
CA LYS A 72 8.24 -17.77 -2.18
C LYS A 72 6.98 -17.01 -1.76
N GLU A 73 6.82 -16.76 -0.47
CA GLU A 73 5.73 -15.98 0.12
C GLU A 73 6.14 -14.52 0.32
N GLY A 74 7.29 -14.12 -0.25
CA GLY A 74 7.77 -12.74 -0.24
C GLY A 74 8.24 -12.26 1.13
N LYS A 75 8.56 -13.18 2.05
CA LYS A 75 8.89 -12.82 3.43
C LYS A 75 10.32 -13.11 3.83
N ILE A 76 10.77 -12.39 4.85
CA ILE A 76 11.98 -12.68 5.62
C ILE A 76 11.59 -12.82 7.09
N ARG A 77 12.42 -13.53 7.85
CA ARG A 77 12.26 -13.71 9.30
C ARG A 77 13.58 -13.47 10.01
N PHE A 78 13.50 -12.82 11.16
CA PHE A 78 14.65 -12.53 12.00
C PHE A 78 14.20 -12.30 13.45
N PRO A 79 15.08 -12.50 14.44
CA PRO A 79 14.74 -12.26 15.84
C PRO A 79 14.24 -10.83 16.07
N ALA A 80 13.25 -10.66 16.94
CA ALA A 80 12.82 -9.33 17.35
C ALA A 80 14.00 -8.51 17.89
N PRO A 81 14.14 -7.23 17.52
CA PRO A 81 15.17 -6.37 18.09
C PRO A 81 14.92 -6.15 19.58
N GLU A 82 15.99 -5.89 20.34
CA GLU A 82 15.90 -5.70 21.79
C GLU A 82 15.24 -4.37 22.19
N GLU A 83 15.31 -3.37 21.31
CA GLU A 83 14.80 -2.02 21.55
C GLU A 83 13.70 -1.67 20.54
N ASP A 84 12.68 -0.96 21.04
CA ASP A 84 11.69 -0.29 20.20
C ASP A 84 12.35 0.86 19.43
N GLY A 85 11.83 1.17 18.25
CA GLY A 85 12.38 2.22 17.39
C GLY A 85 12.16 1.94 15.91
N PHE A 86 12.99 2.55 15.06
CA PHE A 86 12.92 2.36 13.61
C PHE A 86 14.06 1.46 13.15
N LEU A 87 13.71 0.41 12.40
CA LEU A 87 14.65 -0.41 11.66
C LEU A 87 14.84 0.12 10.25
N GLN A 88 16.09 0.38 9.86
CA GLN A 88 16.45 0.69 8.48
C GLN A 88 16.44 -0.59 7.65
N VAL A 89 15.53 -0.65 6.68
CA VAL A 89 15.34 -1.75 5.77
C VAL A 89 15.68 -1.30 4.36
N HIS A 90 16.76 -1.84 3.80
CA HIS A 90 17.15 -1.66 2.41
C HIS A 90 16.67 -2.83 1.56
N PHE A 91 15.78 -2.55 0.61
CA PHE A 91 15.18 -3.54 -0.29
C PHE A 91 15.73 -3.44 -1.71
N GLU A 92 16.19 -4.57 -2.26
CA GLU A 92 16.68 -4.68 -3.64
C GLU A 92 16.10 -5.91 -4.35
N CYS A 93 15.46 -5.70 -5.51
CA CYS A 93 15.02 -6.79 -6.36
C CYS A 93 15.00 -6.34 -7.83
N PRO A 94 15.54 -7.14 -8.78
CA PRO A 94 15.40 -6.84 -10.20
C PRO A 94 13.92 -6.62 -10.58
N LYS A 95 13.66 -5.60 -11.41
CA LYS A 95 12.31 -5.15 -11.84
C LYS A 95 11.52 -4.34 -10.80
N TYR A 96 12.06 -4.09 -9.63
CA TYR A 96 11.47 -3.23 -8.61
C TYR A 96 12.35 -2.01 -8.35
N ILE A 97 11.77 -0.97 -7.76
CA ILE A 97 12.53 0.19 -7.31
C ILE A 97 13.23 -0.16 -6.00
N THR A 98 14.55 0.03 -5.95
CA THR A 98 15.33 -0.05 -4.71
C THR A 98 14.74 0.93 -3.69
N SER A 99 14.41 0.43 -2.51
CA SER A 99 13.66 1.18 -1.51
C SER A 99 14.37 1.12 -0.15
N ASP A 100 14.65 2.28 0.41
CA ASP A 100 15.07 2.45 1.80
C ASP A 100 13.85 2.81 2.65
N LEU A 101 13.55 1.98 3.65
CA LEU A 101 12.35 2.07 4.47
C LEU A 101 12.75 2.12 5.94
N ASN A 102 12.04 2.92 6.73
CA ASN A 102 12.11 2.86 8.18
C ASN A 102 10.89 2.09 8.68
N VAL A 103 11.10 0.88 9.18
CA VAL A 103 10.02 0.05 9.73
C VAL A 103 10.00 0.21 11.24
N GLU A 104 8.87 0.66 11.77
CA GLU A 104 8.70 0.93 13.19
C GLU A 104 8.41 -0.36 13.98
N VAL A 105 9.14 -0.53 15.08
CA VAL A 105 8.98 -1.56 16.09
C VAL A 105 8.52 -0.91 17.39
N ILE A 106 7.39 -1.35 17.91
CA ILE A 106 6.80 -0.87 19.16
C ILE A 106 6.35 -2.08 19.98
N ALA A 107 6.66 -2.07 21.28
CA ALA A 107 6.33 -3.13 22.21
C ALA A 107 6.79 -4.52 21.72
N GLY A 108 7.97 -4.58 21.09
CA GLY A 108 8.58 -5.82 20.61
C GLY A 108 7.97 -6.42 19.34
N THR A 109 7.06 -5.71 18.65
CA THR A 109 6.49 -6.15 17.35
C THR A 109 6.45 -5.00 16.34
N PHE A 110 6.18 -5.29 15.07
CA PHE A 110 6.06 -4.25 14.05
C PHE A 110 4.75 -3.46 14.17
N PHE A 111 4.86 -2.14 14.02
CA PHE A 111 3.71 -1.29 13.75
C PHE A 111 2.97 -1.82 12.51
N PHE A 112 3.72 -2.06 11.43
CA PHE A 112 3.21 -2.59 10.17
C PHE A 112 4.28 -3.42 9.45
N ASN A 113 3.93 -4.65 9.06
CA ASN A 113 4.90 -5.65 8.57
C ASN A 113 4.68 -6.11 7.12
N ARG A 114 3.67 -5.54 6.45
CA ARG A 114 3.31 -5.86 5.06
C ARG A 114 3.66 -4.66 4.17
N ILE A 115 4.56 -4.82 3.22
CA ILE A 115 5.10 -3.68 2.46
C ILE A 115 4.90 -3.92 0.97
N SER A 116 4.06 -3.11 0.34
CA SER A 116 3.93 -3.12 -1.12
C SER A 116 5.06 -2.30 -1.76
N ILE A 117 5.76 -2.87 -2.73
CA ILE A 117 6.90 -2.26 -3.42
C ILE A 117 6.52 -2.00 -4.88
N SER A 118 6.88 -0.82 -5.38
CA SER A 118 6.70 -0.46 -6.77
C SER A 118 7.62 -1.28 -7.69
N PRO A 119 7.09 -1.88 -8.76
CA PRO A 119 7.88 -2.21 -9.95
C PRO A 119 8.62 -0.97 -10.48
N VAL A 120 9.60 -1.17 -11.36
CA VAL A 120 10.27 -0.07 -12.06
C VAL A 120 9.24 0.89 -12.67
N LEU A 121 9.54 2.18 -12.57
CA LEU A 121 8.64 3.28 -12.93
C LEU A 121 9.40 4.27 -13.81
N ASP A 122 8.74 4.82 -14.81
CA ASP A 122 9.34 5.83 -15.69
C ASP A 122 9.59 7.14 -14.92
N LEU A 123 10.59 7.91 -15.36
CA LEU A 123 11.07 9.09 -14.60
C LEU A 123 10.03 10.19 -14.42
N LYS A 124 9.05 10.28 -15.32
CA LYS A 124 7.98 11.29 -15.28
C LYS A 124 6.69 10.78 -14.64
N ASP A 125 6.69 9.51 -14.22
CA ASP A 125 5.53 8.90 -13.62
C ASP A 125 5.62 9.01 -12.11
N VAL A 126 4.44 9.12 -11.49
CA VAL A 126 4.29 9.10 -10.04
C VAL A 126 3.41 7.91 -9.70
N ARG A 127 3.88 7.06 -8.79
CA ARG A 127 3.11 5.97 -8.22
C ARG A 127 2.94 6.18 -6.72
N ILE A 128 1.69 6.15 -6.27
CA ILE A 128 1.31 6.35 -4.88
C ILE A 128 0.68 5.04 -4.39
N ILE A 129 1.21 4.51 -3.30
CA ILE A 129 0.83 3.21 -2.75
C ILE A 129 0.34 3.44 -1.32
N LEU A 130 -0.90 3.07 -1.05
CA LEU A 130 -1.53 3.05 0.26
C LEU A 130 -1.57 1.61 0.76
N ASP A 131 -0.83 1.29 1.82
CA ASP A 131 -0.98 0.04 2.57
C ASP A 131 -1.65 0.33 3.93
N TRP A 132 -2.47 -0.60 4.44
CA TRP A 132 -3.04 -0.54 5.78
C TRP A 132 -3.28 -1.95 6.34
N ASP A 133 -3.62 -2.08 7.63
CA ASP A 133 -3.89 -3.37 8.27
C ASP A 133 -5.33 -3.86 7.96
N GLN A 134 -5.82 -4.88 8.66
CA GLN A 134 -7.16 -5.43 8.42
C GLN A 134 -8.29 -4.41 8.59
N ASN A 135 -8.16 -3.51 9.56
CA ASN A 135 -9.20 -2.56 9.94
C ASN A 135 -8.66 -1.13 9.78
N PRO A 136 -9.47 -0.18 9.28
CA PRO A 136 -10.78 -0.40 8.68
C PRO A 136 -10.66 -1.25 7.41
N VAL A 137 -11.76 -1.92 7.07
CA VAL A 137 -11.78 -2.91 5.98
C VAL A 137 -11.53 -2.22 4.63
N ASP A 138 -12.03 -1.01 4.46
CA ASP A 138 -11.99 -0.28 3.20
C ASP A 138 -11.45 1.15 3.41
N LEU A 139 -10.23 1.40 2.90
CA LEU A 139 -9.61 2.71 2.79
C LEU A 139 -9.45 3.08 1.31
N ASP A 140 -10.10 4.17 0.90
CA ASP A 140 -10.01 4.68 -0.47
C ASP A 140 -8.83 5.66 -0.62
N ALA A 141 -7.99 5.45 -1.63
CA ALA A 141 -7.04 6.41 -2.14
C ALA A 141 -7.73 7.38 -3.11
N HIS A 142 -7.48 8.67 -2.91
CA HIS A 142 -7.99 9.72 -3.76
C HIS A 142 -6.85 10.60 -4.28
N PHE A 143 -6.73 10.68 -5.61
CA PHE A 143 -5.81 11.59 -6.27
C PHE A 143 -6.58 12.59 -7.14
N MET A 144 -6.49 13.87 -6.82
CA MET A 144 -7.26 14.93 -7.46
C MET A 144 -6.33 15.94 -8.13
N LYS A 145 -6.52 16.18 -9.43
CA LYS A 145 -5.93 17.33 -10.14
C LYS A 145 -6.91 18.49 -10.08
N GLU A 146 -6.48 19.62 -9.53
CA GLU A 146 -7.35 20.79 -9.33
C GLU A 146 -8.00 21.23 -10.66
N ASN A 147 -9.31 21.49 -10.63
CA ASN A 147 -10.12 21.88 -11.79
C ASN A 147 -10.08 20.91 -12.99
N SER A 148 -9.71 19.64 -12.78
CA SER A 148 -9.57 18.69 -13.88
C SER A 148 -10.19 17.32 -13.59
N TYR A 149 -9.52 16.45 -12.84
CA TYR A 149 -9.93 15.07 -12.64
C TYR A 149 -9.76 14.61 -11.20
N HIS A 150 -10.48 13.54 -10.87
CA HIS A 150 -10.40 12.87 -9.58
C HIS A 150 -10.37 11.36 -9.81
N ILE A 151 -9.26 10.74 -9.45
CA ILE A 151 -9.06 9.30 -9.47
C ILE A 151 -9.33 8.73 -8.08
N SER A 152 -10.27 7.79 -8.02
CA SER A 152 -10.57 6.95 -6.85
C SER A 152 -11.51 5.83 -7.27
N TYR A 153 -11.77 4.85 -6.39
CA TYR A 153 -12.73 3.77 -6.63
C TYR A 153 -14.11 4.29 -7.11
N HIS A 154 -14.64 5.29 -6.39
CA HIS A 154 -15.94 5.89 -6.66
C HIS A 154 -16.00 6.98 -7.74
N HIS A 155 -14.86 7.37 -8.34
CA HIS A 155 -14.79 8.38 -9.40
C HIS A 155 -14.21 7.77 -10.68
N THR A 156 -13.24 8.46 -11.30
CA THR A 156 -12.62 7.99 -12.53
C THR A 156 -11.50 7.02 -12.19
N ARG A 157 -11.72 5.72 -12.39
CA ARG A 157 -10.66 4.72 -12.15
C ARG A 157 -9.54 4.77 -13.18
N ILE A 158 -9.83 5.13 -14.42
CA ILE A 158 -8.85 5.26 -15.51
C ILE A 158 -9.21 6.52 -16.31
N LEU A 159 -8.26 7.43 -16.47
CA LEU A 159 -8.44 8.65 -17.26
C LEU A 159 -8.64 8.31 -18.75
N ALA A 160 -9.42 9.12 -19.46
CA ALA A 160 -9.77 8.86 -20.86
C ALA A 160 -8.56 8.87 -21.82
N ASP A 161 -7.49 9.58 -21.44
CA ASP A 161 -6.21 9.62 -22.17
C ASP A 161 -5.22 8.53 -21.72
N GLY A 162 -5.60 7.70 -20.74
CA GLY A 162 -4.77 6.64 -20.18
C GLY A 162 -3.60 7.15 -19.33
N LYS A 163 -3.55 8.44 -18.97
CA LYS A 163 -2.44 9.02 -18.22
C LYS A 163 -2.57 8.90 -16.70
N GLY A 164 -3.58 8.21 -16.21
CA GLY A 164 -3.73 7.98 -14.79
C GLY A 164 -4.74 6.91 -14.49
N GLU A 165 -4.44 6.07 -13.51
CA GLU A 165 -5.31 4.99 -13.11
C GLU A 165 -5.18 4.62 -11.62
N LEU A 166 -6.24 4.04 -11.09
CA LEU A 166 -6.23 3.21 -9.88
C LEU A 166 -5.84 1.79 -10.32
N ASP A 167 -4.54 1.50 -10.30
CA ASP A 167 -3.95 0.23 -10.74
C ASP A 167 -4.50 -0.96 -9.95
N ARG A 168 -4.57 -0.78 -8.63
CA ARG A 168 -4.97 -1.80 -7.66
C ARG A 168 -5.83 -1.18 -6.58
N ASP A 169 -6.82 -1.96 -6.17
CA ASP A 169 -7.96 -1.56 -5.37
C ASP A 169 -8.33 -2.76 -4.48
N ASP A 170 -8.05 -2.66 -3.19
CA ASP A 170 -8.30 -3.70 -2.19
C ASP A 170 -9.36 -3.20 -1.22
N MET A 171 -10.57 -3.77 -1.27
CA MET A 171 -11.72 -3.28 -0.51
C MET A 171 -12.02 -4.05 0.79
N ASP A 172 -11.23 -5.09 1.12
CA ASP A 172 -11.52 -6.06 2.18
C ASP A 172 -10.40 -6.18 3.23
N GLY A 173 -9.61 -5.13 3.40
CA GLY A 173 -8.54 -5.01 4.39
C GLY A 173 -7.18 -5.44 3.86
N TYR A 174 -6.15 -5.13 4.65
CA TYR A 174 -4.74 -5.43 4.38
C TYR A 174 -4.14 -4.77 3.12
N GLY A 175 -4.89 -3.90 2.45
CA GLY A 175 -4.49 -3.19 1.22
C GLY A 175 -3.78 -4.08 0.18
N PRO A 176 -2.99 -3.46 -0.74
CA PRO A 176 -2.87 -2.01 -0.96
C PRO A 176 -3.93 -1.44 -1.91
N GLU A 177 -4.07 -0.12 -1.90
CA GLU A 177 -4.49 0.62 -3.08
C GLU A 177 -3.28 1.27 -3.76
N THR A 178 -3.26 1.29 -5.09
CA THR A 178 -2.16 1.89 -5.86
C THR A 178 -2.72 2.73 -6.99
N ILE A 179 -2.24 3.98 -7.07
CA ILE A 179 -2.54 4.92 -8.16
C ILE A 179 -1.24 5.24 -8.90
N THR A 180 -1.27 5.17 -10.22
CA THR A 180 -0.16 5.59 -11.10
C THR A 180 -0.65 6.74 -11.99
N ILE A 181 0.17 7.78 -12.08
CA ILE A 181 -0.01 8.92 -12.98
C ILE A 181 1.17 8.97 -13.92
N HIS A 182 0.89 8.96 -15.22
CA HIS A 182 1.89 9.03 -16.27
C HIS A 182 2.06 10.46 -16.77
N ASP A 183 3.31 10.90 -16.97
CA ASP A 183 3.66 12.27 -17.35
C ASP A 183 2.96 13.31 -16.45
N ILE A 184 3.29 13.36 -15.17
CA ILE A 184 2.71 14.35 -14.26
C ILE A 184 3.01 15.79 -14.74
N ASP A 185 2.05 16.69 -14.57
CA ASP A 185 2.16 18.09 -15.00
C ASP A 185 2.63 18.96 -13.85
N ASP A 186 3.93 19.28 -13.83
CA ASP A 186 4.58 20.03 -12.75
C ASP A 186 3.97 21.42 -12.51
N LEU A 187 3.23 21.99 -13.47
CA LEU A 187 2.58 23.29 -13.30
C LEU A 187 1.19 23.20 -12.67
N ALA A 188 0.67 22.00 -12.45
CA ALA A 188 -0.64 21.79 -11.86
C ALA A 188 -0.58 21.55 -10.34
N THR A 189 -1.71 21.78 -9.69
CA THR A 189 -1.94 21.43 -8.30
C THR A 189 -2.63 20.07 -8.21
N TYR A 190 -2.13 19.22 -7.33
CA TYR A 190 -2.71 17.93 -7.01
C TYR A 190 -2.86 17.74 -5.52
N ASP A 191 -3.93 17.08 -5.09
CA ASP A 191 -4.14 16.65 -3.72
C ASP A 191 -4.23 15.13 -3.66
N PHE A 192 -3.50 14.52 -2.72
CA PHE A 192 -3.66 13.13 -2.36
C PHE A 192 -4.18 13.00 -0.93
N PHE A 193 -5.29 12.28 -0.78
CA PHE A 193 -5.87 12.00 0.53
C PHE A 193 -6.42 10.57 0.59
N VAL A 194 -6.51 10.05 1.81
CA VAL A 194 -7.12 8.76 2.12
C VAL A 194 -8.46 9.01 2.79
N HIS A 195 -9.46 8.19 2.47
CA HIS A 195 -10.77 8.25 3.09
C HIS A 195 -11.14 6.90 3.69
N ASP A 196 -11.49 6.89 4.97
CA ASP A 196 -12.07 5.70 5.62
C ASP A 196 -13.51 5.52 5.14
N PHE A 197 -13.67 4.71 4.09
CA PHE A 197 -14.97 4.43 3.52
C PHE A 197 -15.84 3.62 4.48
N THR A 198 -15.22 2.70 5.22
CA THR A 198 -15.90 1.83 6.19
C THR A 198 -16.62 2.67 7.25
N ASN A 199 -15.93 3.65 7.82
CA ASN A 199 -16.43 4.48 8.92
C ASN A 199 -16.81 5.91 8.51
N ARG A 200 -16.99 6.18 7.21
CA ARG A 200 -17.29 7.51 6.62
C ARG A 200 -18.38 8.35 7.29
N ALA A 201 -19.30 7.72 8.03
CA ALA A 201 -20.39 8.41 8.75
C ALA A 201 -20.01 8.82 10.19
N ASN A 202 -18.90 8.32 10.73
CA ASN A 202 -18.49 8.51 12.12
C ASN A 202 -17.22 9.37 12.22
N LYS A 203 -17.38 10.69 12.17
CA LYS A 203 -16.25 11.65 12.23
C LYS A 203 -15.51 11.69 13.56
N ASN A 204 -16.03 11.04 14.59
CA ASN A 204 -15.41 10.98 15.91
C ASN A 204 -14.73 9.62 16.17
N ALA A 205 -14.70 8.73 15.17
CA ALA A 205 -14.00 7.46 15.26
C ALA A 205 -12.49 7.66 15.05
N ASN A 206 -11.71 6.81 15.73
CA ASN A 206 -10.27 6.71 15.58
C ASN A 206 -9.86 5.58 14.62
N ASP A 207 -10.83 4.86 14.03
CA ASP A 207 -10.57 3.71 13.16
C ASP A 207 -9.58 4.05 12.04
N LEU A 208 -9.68 5.26 11.46
CA LEU A 208 -8.72 5.73 10.47
C LEU A 208 -7.31 5.88 11.07
N SER A 209 -7.13 6.53 12.21
CA SER A 209 -5.80 6.64 12.84
C SER A 209 -5.24 5.29 13.28
N ASP A 210 -6.10 4.36 13.67
CA ASP A 210 -5.73 3.03 14.15
C ASP A 210 -5.46 2.04 12.99
N SER A 211 -5.64 2.49 11.75
CA SER A 211 -5.51 1.66 10.54
C SER A 211 -4.10 1.19 10.21
N LYS A 212 -3.09 1.84 10.82
CA LYS A 212 -1.67 1.70 10.49
C LYS A 212 -1.36 2.06 9.03
N ALA A 213 -2.21 2.89 8.41
CA ALA A 213 -2.04 3.30 7.03
C ALA A 213 -0.66 3.95 6.79
N THR A 214 0.01 3.49 5.73
CA THR A 214 1.28 4.00 5.26
C THR A 214 1.16 4.33 3.78
N VAL A 215 1.47 5.57 3.42
CA VAL A 215 1.49 6.03 2.02
C VAL A 215 2.93 6.16 1.56
N LYS A 216 3.27 5.46 0.48
CA LYS A 216 4.58 5.56 -0.19
C LYS A 216 4.42 6.26 -1.53
N VAL A 217 5.32 7.20 -1.82
CA VAL A 217 5.35 7.93 -3.09
C VAL A 217 6.63 7.58 -3.84
N TYR A 218 6.47 6.96 -4.99
CA TYR A 218 7.55 6.67 -5.94
C TYR A 218 7.46 7.65 -7.11
N ALA A 219 8.56 8.34 -7.40
CA ALA A 219 8.70 9.17 -8.59
C ALA A 219 10.19 9.31 -8.94
N GLU A 220 10.51 9.76 -10.14
CA GLU A 220 11.91 9.89 -10.60
C GLU A 220 12.72 8.58 -10.48
N GLY A 221 12.05 7.43 -10.56
CA GLY A 221 12.66 6.11 -10.42
C GLY A 221 13.13 5.73 -9.00
N LYS A 222 12.70 6.45 -7.95
CA LYS A 222 13.07 6.20 -6.55
C LYS A 222 11.86 6.31 -5.61
N LEU A 223 12.00 5.75 -4.40
CA LEU A 223 11.09 6.05 -3.29
C LEU A 223 11.40 7.46 -2.77
N LEU A 224 10.46 8.39 -2.89
CA LEU A 224 10.63 9.77 -2.44
C LEU A 224 10.17 10.00 -1.01
N TYR A 225 8.98 9.52 -0.69
CA TYR A 225 8.33 9.80 0.58
C TYR A 225 7.64 8.57 1.14
N VAL A 226 7.65 8.47 2.47
CA VAL A 226 6.87 7.52 3.26
C VAL A 226 6.14 8.33 4.32
N PHE A 227 4.82 8.36 4.25
CA PHE A 227 3.97 9.01 5.24
C PHE A 227 3.29 7.93 6.07
N GLN A 228 3.47 7.97 7.39
CA GLN A 228 2.69 7.18 8.32
C GLN A 228 1.52 8.01 8.83
N ILE A 229 0.37 7.38 8.97
CA ILE A 229 -0.85 8.04 9.43
C ILE A 229 -0.70 8.57 10.88
N PRO A 230 -1.14 9.81 11.19
CA PRO A 230 -1.15 10.32 12.55
C PRO A 230 -1.98 9.42 13.47
N GLN A 231 -1.45 9.15 14.67
CA GLN A 231 -2.07 8.24 15.64
C GLN A 231 -2.96 8.96 16.64
N GLY A 232 -4.08 8.34 17.02
CA GLY A 232 -4.97 8.83 18.08
C GLY A 232 -5.79 10.07 17.73
N GLU A 233 -5.87 10.44 16.45
CA GLU A 233 -6.69 11.56 15.97
C GLU A 233 -8.02 11.07 15.39
N PRO A 234 -9.16 11.64 15.81
CA PRO A 234 -10.45 11.27 15.24
C PRO A 234 -10.63 11.89 13.86
N GLY A 235 -11.26 11.15 12.96
CA GLY A 235 -11.64 11.65 11.65
C GLY A 235 -11.94 10.54 10.67
N THR A 236 -12.28 10.93 9.45
CA THR A 236 -12.61 9.99 8.37
C THR A 236 -11.78 10.23 7.12
N LYS A 237 -11.02 11.33 7.08
CA LYS A 237 -10.11 11.63 5.98
C LYS A 237 -8.74 11.98 6.49
N TRP A 238 -7.73 11.57 5.76
CA TRP A 238 -6.34 11.91 6.01
C TRP A 238 -5.79 12.62 4.77
N SER A 239 -5.53 13.93 4.88
CA SER A 239 -4.82 14.69 3.85
C SER A 239 -3.33 14.38 3.99
N VAL A 240 -2.76 13.71 3.00
CA VAL A 240 -1.38 13.21 3.08
C VAL A 240 -0.42 14.27 2.56
N PHE A 241 -0.58 14.64 1.29
CA PHE A 241 0.28 15.62 0.64
C PHE A 241 -0.44 16.34 -0.50
N ARG A 242 0.12 17.48 -0.88
CA ARG A 242 -0.20 18.23 -2.09
C ARG A 242 1.01 18.27 -3.01
N ILE A 243 0.79 18.22 -4.32
CA ILE A 243 1.81 18.58 -5.31
C ILE A 243 1.45 19.95 -5.86
N SER A 244 2.37 20.90 -5.84
CA SER A 244 2.17 22.24 -6.41
C SER A 244 3.50 22.75 -6.96
N GLU A 245 3.49 23.26 -8.20
CA GLU A 245 4.72 23.72 -8.88
C GLU A 245 5.84 22.65 -8.87
N GLY A 246 5.46 21.39 -9.05
CA GLY A 246 6.36 20.23 -9.06
C GLY A 246 6.89 19.84 -7.67
N GLN A 247 6.46 20.51 -6.60
CA GLN A 247 6.91 20.26 -5.24
C GLN A 247 5.89 19.48 -4.44
N PHE A 248 6.36 18.47 -3.70
CA PHE A 248 5.57 17.78 -2.69
C PHE A 248 5.54 18.60 -1.40
N ILE A 249 4.33 18.94 -0.96
CA ILE A 249 4.03 19.66 0.26
C ILE A 249 3.31 18.68 1.18
N GLU A 250 4.00 18.22 2.22
CA GLU A 250 3.40 17.38 3.25
C GLU A 250 2.27 18.14 3.96
N THR A 251 1.14 17.47 4.16
CA THR A 251 0.04 17.95 5.01
C THR A 251 -0.09 17.09 6.25
N ASN A 252 -0.13 15.78 6.05
CA ASN A 252 -0.17 14.73 7.07
C ASN A 252 -1.13 15.00 8.24
N GLN A 253 -2.42 15.22 7.93
CA GLN A 253 -3.44 15.62 8.91
C GLN A 253 -4.78 14.89 8.73
N ILE A 254 -5.39 14.46 9.85
CA ILE A 254 -6.72 13.84 9.89
C ILE A 254 -7.84 14.88 10.11
N PHE A 255 -9.02 14.68 9.50
CA PHE A 255 -10.21 15.53 9.62
C PHE A 255 -11.56 14.83 9.30
#